data_AF-A0A1Q5T4J2-F1
#
_entry.id   AF-A0A1Q5T4J2-F1
#
_cell.length_a   1.000
_cell.length_b   1.000
_cell.length_c   1.000
_cell.angle_alpha   90.00
_cell.angle_beta   90.00
_cell.angle_gamma   90.00
#
_symmetry.space_group_name_H-M   'P 1'
#
loop_
_entity.id
_entity.type
_entity.pdbx_description
1 polymer ?
#
loop_
_entity_poly.entity_id
_entity_poly.type
_entity_poly.pdbx_seq_one_letter_code
_entity_poly.pdbx_strand_id
1 'polypeptide(L)'
;MNEYTFPILYGVAAGVLTRLYLLRTDYRQYPTYLHGRTIHIALGAIAAGLGTVAVPAIMEKEFAAITFLALAASQFRDVRNMERNTLNELDQYELVPRGKTYIEGIAIVFEGRNYLVIFVSFLSTLAYLVWNVWAALLASMVGLIVARRFMSGSRLKDIADVQYVKPHFEGAGLYVDNIYIMNIGLPARREEILRYGMGFILTPKNFNARTTIANLGQRQAILHDVSTALGIYRDSGTPALVPLAKRDLNDGRVGIFILPQVEDVEKAKAVIENVPVLESAIRMPGKRRWKRKGGSGDDA
;
A
#
# COMPACT_ATOMS: atom_id res chain seq x y z
N MET A 1 30.25 -5.23 -33.39
CA MET A 1 29.37 -5.04 -32.21
C MET A 1 30.17 -5.51 -30.99
N ASN A 2 30.11 -4.77 -29.89
CA ASN A 2 30.84 -5.13 -28.67
C ASN A 2 30.19 -6.37 -28.03
N GLU A 3 30.95 -7.19 -27.30
CA GLU A 3 30.45 -8.40 -26.62
C GLU A 3 29.30 -8.08 -25.65
N TYR A 4 29.24 -6.84 -25.16
CA TYR A 4 28.21 -6.33 -24.29
C TYR A 4 26.91 -5.90 -25.00
N THR A 5 26.88 -5.71 -26.31
CA THR A 5 25.71 -5.12 -27.00
C THR A 5 24.45 -5.98 -26.85
N PHE A 6 24.53 -7.30 -27.13
CA PHE A 6 23.38 -8.20 -26.99
C PHE A 6 22.95 -8.43 -25.53
N PRO A 7 23.87 -8.67 -24.58
CA PRO A 7 23.54 -8.71 -23.15
C PRO A 7 22.84 -7.44 -22.67
N ILE A 8 23.31 -6.26 -23.12
CA ILE A 8 22.71 -4.99 -22.73
C ILE A 8 21.26 -4.88 -23.24
N LEU A 9 21.04 -5.15 -24.52
CA LEU A 9 19.70 -5.12 -25.10
C LEU A 9 18.76 -6.11 -24.41
N TYR A 10 19.25 -7.29 -24.09
CA TYR A 10 18.49 -8.31 -23.36
C TYR A 10 18.09 -7.84 -21.95
N GLY A 11 19.05 -7.31 -21.18
CA GLY A 11 18.79 -6.78 -19.83
C GLY A 11 17.78 -5.64 -19.81
N VAL A 12 17.91 -4.69 -20.74
CA VAL A 12 16.96 -3.58 -20.89
C VAL A 12 15.56 -4.11 -21.21
N ALA A 13 15.45 -5.05 -22.16
CA ALA A 13 14.17 -5.65 -22.50
C ALA A 13 13.53 -6.39 -21.31
N ALA A 14 14.30 -7.19 -20.57
CA ALA A 14 13.83 -7.89 -19.38
C ALA A 14 13.34 -6.91 -18.29
N GLY A 15 14.07 -5.83 -18.05
CA GLY A 15 13.69 -4.78 -17.10
C GLY A 15 12.42 -4.02 -17.52
N VAL A 16 12.31 -3.63 -18.80
CA VAL A 16 11.12 -2.95 -19.33
C VAL A 16 9.89 -3.86 -19.28
N LEU A 17 10.02 -5.14 -19.65
CA LEU A 17 8.94 -6.12 -19.53
C LEU A 17 8.51 -6.29 -18.07
N THR A 18 9.47 -6.33 -17.14
CA THR A 18 9.17 -6.34 -15.71
C THR A 18 8.40 -5.09 -15.29
N ARG A 19 8.78 -3.90 -15.76
CA ARG A 19 8.05 -2.66 -15.47
C ARG A 19 6.62 -2.70 -15.98
N LEU A 20 6.42 -3.12 -17.23
CA LEU A 20 5.09 -3.23 -17.84
C LEU A 20 4.20 -4.24 -17.12
N TYR A 21 4.79 -5.34 -16.65
CA TYR A 21 4.09 -6.32 -15.82
C TYR A 21 3.68 -5.74 -14.48
N LEU A 22 4.61 -5.10 -13.77
CA LEU A 22 4.36 -4.51 -12.46
C LEU A 22 3.28 -3.42 -12.53
N LEU A 23 3.32 -2.56 -13.57
CA LEU A 23 2.35 -1.49 -13.81
C LEU A 23 0.89 -1.96 -13.77
N ARG A 24 0.57 -3.17 -14.23
CA ARG A 24 -0.83 -3.67 -14.16
C ARG A 24 -1.32 -3.83 -12.72
N THR A 25 -0.41 -4.05 -11.79
CA THR A 25 -0.71 -4.19 -10.37
C THR A 25 -0.86 -2.82 -9.71
N ASP A 26 -0.04 -1.83 -10.11
CA ASP A 26 -0.14 -0.43 -9.68
C ASP A 26 -1.56 0.08 -9.87
N TYR A 27 -2.11 0.01 -11.09
CA TYR A 27 -3.41 0.60 -11.42
C TYR A 27 -4.61 -0.05 -10.73
N ARG A 28 -4.50 -1.35 -10.39
CA ARG A 28 -5.55 -2.04 -9.65
C ARG A 28 -5.59 -1.64 -8.18
N GLN A 29 -4.45 -1.20 -7.64
CA GLN A 29 -4.31 -0.79 -6.25
C GLN A 29 -4.45 0.73 -6.10
N TYR A 30 -3.88 1.48 -7.06
CA TYR A 30 -3.75 2.94 -7.09
C TYR A 30 -3.93 3.41 -8.54
N PRO A 31 -5.16 3.72 -8.97
CA PRO A 31 -5.40 4.19 -10.34
C PRO A 31 -4.68 5.52 -10.58
N THR A 32 -3.62 5.49 -11.40
CA THR A 32 -2.91 6.70 -11.84
C THR A 32 -3.52 7.25 -13.14
N TYR A 33 -3.25 8.50 -13.48
CA TYR A 33 -3.66 9.07 -14.77
C TYR A 33 -2.82 8.54 -15.94
N LEU A 34 -3.36 8.61 -17.15
CA LEU A 34 -2.68 8.23 -18.41
C LEU A 34 -1.26 8.79 -18.53
N HIS A 35 -1.06 10.06 -18.19
CA HIS A 35 0.25 10.70 -18.20
C HIS A 35 1.22 10.12 -17.14
N GLY A 36 0.69 9.76 -15.96
CA GLY A 36 1.45 9.06 -14.94
C GLY A 36 1.95 7.69 -15.42
N ARG A 37 1.17 6.98 -16.25
CA ARG A 37 1.61 5.74 -16.89
C ARG A 37 2.88 5.93 -17.70
N THR A 38 2.90 6.96 -18.54
CA THR A 38 4.01 7.26 -19.43
C THR A 38 5.27 7.58 -18.64
N ILE A 39 5.14 8.42 -17.61
CA ILE A 39 6.23 8.78 -16.70
C ILE A 39 6.82 7.52 -16.05
N HIS A 40 5.97 6.64 -15.52
CA HIS A 40 6.43 5.41 -14.88
C HIS A 40 7.09 4.40 -15.84
N ILE A 41 6.64 4.30 -17.08
CA ILE A 41 7.29 3.48 -18.11
C ILE A 41 8.67 4.05 -18.44
N ALA A 42 8.78 5.36 -18.65
CA ALA A 42 10.05 6.03 -18.95
C ALA A 42 11.07 5.84 -17.82
N LEU A 43 10.66 6.07 -16.57
CA LEU A 43 11.52 5.85 -15.39
C LEU A 43 11.93 4.38 -15.23
N GLY A 44 11.03 3.44 -15.55
CA GLY A 44 11.37 2.03 -15.54
C GLY A 44 12.35 1.64 -16.66
N ALA A 45 12.28 2.27 -17.83
CA ALA A 45 13.26 2.08 -18.88
C ALA A 45 14.65 2.62 -18.46
N ILE A 46 14.69 3.78 -17.79
CA ILE A 46 15.91 4.33 -17.20
C ILE A 46 16.47 3.36 -16.14
N ALA A 47 15.63 2.86 -15.23
CA ALA A 47 16.01 1.85 -14.24
C ALA A 47 16.58 0.58 -14.89
N ALA A 48 15.92 0.07 -15.94
CA ALA A 48 16.37 -1.10 -16.67
C ALA A 48 17.76 -0.88 -17.29
N GLY A 49 17.97 0.29 -17.92
CA GLY A 49 19.27 0.70 -18.47
C GLY A 49 20.36 0.77 -17.40
N LEU A 50 20.09 1.42 -16.26
CA LEU A 50 21.04 1.55 -15.16
C LEU A 50 21.46 0.18 -14.60
N GLY A 51 20.50 -0.72 -14.35
CA GLY A 51 20.81 -2.07 -13.85
C GLY A 51 21.59 -2.91 -14.86
N THR A 52 21.31 -2.74 -16.14
CA THR A 52 21.99 -3.46 -17.22
C THR A 52 23.44 -2.99 -17.40
N VAL A 53 23.66 -1.69 -17.50
CA VAL A 53 24.99 -1.08 -17.75
C VAL A 53 25.92 -1.26 -16.55
N ALA A 54 25.39 -1.40 -15.34
CA ALA A 54 26.19 -1.68 -14.16
C ALA A 54 27.01 -2.98 -14.28
N VAL A 55 26.51 -4.00 -14.97
CA VAL A 55 27.20 -5.30 -15.11
C VAL A 55 28.52 -5.19 -15.88
N PRO A 56 28.54 -4.75 -17.16
CA PRO A 56 29.78 -4.62 -17.92
C PRO A 56 30.76 -3.66 -17.25
N ALA A 57 30.28 -2.56 -16.67
CA ALA A 57 31.16 -1.61 -15.99
C ALA A 57 31.87 -2.22 -14.76
N ILE A 58 31.19 -3.10 -14.00
CA ILE A 58 31.81 -3.85 -12.90
C ILE A 58 32.82 -4.88 -13.45
N MET A 59 32.50 -5.56 -14.56
CA MET A 59 33.40 -6.55 -15.18
C MET A 59 34.69 -5.91 -15.71
N GLU A 60 34.59 -4.71 -16.28
CA GLU A 60 35.72 -3.89 -16.75
C GLU A 60 36.45 -3.15 -15.61
N LYS A 61 36.04 -3.37 -14.35
CA LYS A 61 36.60 -2.71 -13.16
C LYS A 61 36.52 -1.18 -13.21
N GLU A 62 35.53 -0.66 -13.93
CA GLU A 62 35.17 0.76 -13.94
C GLU A 62 34.38 1.10 -12.67
N PHE A 63 35.08 1.19 -11.53
CA PHE A 63 34.45 1.50 -10.24
C PHE A 63 33.74 2.86 -10.21
N ALA A 64 34.03 3.75 -11.17
CA ALA A 64 33.27 4.96 -11.41
C ALA A 64 31.78 4.69 -11.63
N ALA A 65 31.39 3.50 -12.09
CA ALA A 65 29.99 3.11 -12.29
C ALA A 65 29.15 3.06 -11.00
N ILE A 66 29.78 3.02 -9.82
CA ILE A 66 29.08 3.20 -8.54
C ILE A 66 28.34 4.55 -8.50
N THR A 67 28.85 5.57 -9.20
CA THR A 67 28.17 6.88 -9.31
C THR A 67 26.83 6.79 -10.06
N PHE A 68 26.71 5.89 -11.06
CA PHE A 68 25.43 5.65 -11.73
C PHE A 68 24.40 5.00 -10.81
N LEU A 69 24.82 4.12 -9.89
CA LEU A 69 23.94 3.56 -8.87
C LEU A 69 23.48 4.63 -7.87
N ALA A 70 24.37 5.54 -7.47
CA ALA A 70 24.01 6.68 -6.62
C ALA A 70 23.01 7.62 -7.32
N LEU A 71 23.22 7.91 -8.61
CA LEU A 71 22.29 8.68 -9.42
C LEU A 71 20.93 7.99 -9.53
N ALA A 72 20.92 6.66 -9.74
CA ALA A 72 19.70 5.85 -9.77
C ALA A 72 18.89 5.97 -8.47
N ALA A 73 19.57 5.86 -7.33
CA ALA A 73 18.93 6.00 -6.02
C ALA A 73 18.30 7.39 -5.84
N SER A 74 18.97 8.46 -6.29
CA SER A 74 18.38 9.80 -6.26
C SER A 74 17.13 9.88 -7.12
N GLN A 75 17.20 9.38 -8.37
CA GLN A 75 16.05 9.40 -9.28
C GLN A 75 14.83 8.72 -8.67
N PHE A 76 15.00 7.56 -8.02
CA PHE A 76 13.84 6.86 -7.44
C PHE A 76 13.24 7.59 -6.25
N ARG A 77 14.09 8.18 -5.40
CA ARG A 77 13.61 9.07 -4.33
C ARG A 77 12.81 10.25 -4.89
N ASP A 78 13.23 10.80 -6.02
CA ASP A 78 12.51 11.88 -6.69
C ASP A 78 11.16 11.42 -7.25
N VAL A 79 11.07 10.17 -7.77
CA VAL A 79 9.79 9.55 -8.15
C VAL A 79 8.85 9.43 -6.96
N ARG A 80 9.34 8.98 -5.80
CA ARG A 80 8.55 8.93 -4.56
C ARG A 80 8.07 10.31 -4.14
N ASN A 81 8.96 11.30 -4.16
CA ASN A 81 8.62 12.66 -3.78
C ASN A 81 7.55 13.25 -4.71
N MET A 82 7.71 13.06 -6.01
CA MET A 82 6.75 13.47 -7.03
C MET A 82 5.38 12.84 -6.75
N GLU A 83 5.31 11.51 -6.62
CA GLU A 83 4.04 10.81 -6.40
C GLU A 83 3.36 11.24 -5.09
N ARG A 84 4.13 11.31 -4.01
CA ARG A 84 3.63 11.77 -2.71
C ARG A 84 3.08 13.19 -2.78
N ASN A 85 3.80 14.10 -3.43
CA ASN A 85 3.38 15.49 -3.53
C ASN A 85 2.11 15.61 -4.37
N THR A 86 2.06 14.97 -5.54
CA THR A 86 0.88 14.96 -6.39
C THR A 86 -0.34 14.39 -5.66
N LEU A 87 -0.19 13.25 -4.98
CA LEU A 87 -1.28 12.65 -4.23
C LEU A 87 -1.72 13.54 -3.06
N ASN A 88 -0.80 14.18 -2.34
CA ASN A 88 -1.16 15.11 -1.26
C ASN A 88 -1.95 16.33 -1.75
N GLU A 89 -1.64 16.86 -2.94
CA GLU A 89 -2.41 17.96 -3.52
C GLU A 89 -3.81 17.51 -3.95
N LEU A 90 -3.91 16.34 -4.59
CA LEU A 90 -5.21 15.79 -5.00
C LEU A 90 -6.09 15.43 -3.79
N ASP A 91 -5.48 14.94 -2.70
CA ASP A 91 -6.20 14.53 -1.49
C ASP A 91 -6.96 15.67 -0.80
N GLN A 92 -6.54 16.93 -1.03
CA GLN A 92 -7.21 18.11 -0.47
C GLN A 92 -8.61 18.34 -1.04
N TYR A 93 -8.90 17.76 -2.21
CA TYR A 93 -10.18 17.91 -2.90
C TYR A 93 -11.09 16.69 -2.74
N GLU A 94 -10.65 15.66 -1.99
CA GLU A 94 -11.43 14.45 -1.73
C GLU A 94 -12.38 14.66 -0.54
N LEU A 95 -13.63 14.19 -0.66
CA LEU A 95 -14.59 14.22 0.45
C LEU A 95 -14.14 13.33 1.63
N VAL A 96 -13.42 12.25 1.32
CA VAL A 96 -12.75 11.38 2.28
C VAL A 96 -11.30 11.23 1.85
N PRO A 97 -10.34 11.91 2.52
CA PRO A 97 -8.94 11.88 2.11
C PRO A 97 -8.31 10.49 2.33
N ARG A 98 -7.30 10.13 1.53
CA ARG A 98 -6.42 8.97 1.74
C ARG A 98 -5.66 9.09 3.06
N GLY A 99 -5.22 10.31 3.36
CA GLY A 99 -4.36 10.61 4.49
C GLY A 99 -2.87 10.33 4.21
N LYS A 100 -2.02 11.10 4.88
CA LYS A 100 -0.55 11.12 4.65
C LYS A 100 0.09 9.73 4.73
N THR A 101 -0.35 8.90 5.67
CA THR A 101 0.21 7.57 5.91
C THR A 101 -0.06 6.62 4.75
N TYR A 102 -1.24 6.73 4.14
CA TYR A 102 -1.60 5.93 2.98
C TYR A 102 -0.84 6.40 1.75
N ILE A 103 -0.84 7.72 1.50
CA ILE A 103 -0.08 8.35 0.41
C ILE A 103 1.41 7.99 0.46
N GLU A 104 2.02 8.02 1.64
CA GLU A 104 3.41 7.60 1.83
C GLU A 104 3.62 6.13 1.46
N GLY A 105 2.69 5.25 1.84
CA GLY A 105 2.72 3.84 1.45
C GLY A 105 2.64 3.66 -0.07
N ILE A 106 1.76 4.40 -0.75
CA ILE A 106 1.66 4.41 -2.21
C ILE A 106 2.99 4.83 -2.83
N ALA A 107 3.56 5.94 -2.37
CA ALA A 107 4.78 6.51 -2.92
C ALA A 107 6.01 5.59 -2.73
N ILE A 108 6.15 4.93 -1.57
CA ILE A 108 7.21 3.93 -1.32
C ILE A 108 7.09 2.75 -2.30
N VAL A 109 5.87 2.30 -2.59
CA VAL A 109 5.66 1.20 -3.54
C VAL A 109 6.11 1.60 -4.96
N PHE A 110 5.86 2.83 -5.39
CA PHE A 110 6.36 3.33 -6.67
C PHE A 110 7.90 3.43 -6.72
N GLU A 111 8.55 3.80 -5.62
CA GLU A 111 10.01 3.75 -5.46
C GLU A 111 10.52 2.31 -5.59
N GLY A 112 9.94 1.40 -4.79
CA GLY A 112 10.25 -0.02 -4.69
C GLY A 112 10.27 -0.73 -6.04
N ARG A 113 9.29 -0.43 -6.89
CA ARG A 113 9.15 -1.03 -8.23
C ARG A 113 10.35 -0.74 -9.13
N ASN A 114 10.94 0.44 -9.04
CA ASN A 114 12.10 0.76 -9.87
C ASN A 114 13.36 0.00 -9.40
N TYR A 115 13.52 -0.23 -8.09
CA TYR A 115 14.61 -1.11 -7.59
C TYR A 115 14.46 -2.55 -8.08
N LEU A 116 13.24 -3.08 -8.14
CA LEU A 116 13.00 -4.42 -8.69
C LEU A 116 13.32 -4.49 -10.19
N VAL A 117 13.05 -3.43 -10.94
CA VAL A 117 13.42 -3.35 -12.36
C VAL A 117 14.94 -3.37 -12.54
N ILE A 118 15.70 -2.60 -11.73
CA ILE A 118 17.17 -2.67 -11.70
C ILE A 118 17.62 -4.10 -11.40
N PHE A 119 17.05 -4.73 -10.36
CA PHE A 119 17.45 -6.05 -9.92
C PHE A 119 17.27 -7.09 -11.03
N VAL A 120 16.11 -7.10 -11.70
CA VAL A 120 15.86 -8.04 -12.80
C VAL A 120 16.76 -7.76 -14.00
N SER A 121 16.94 -6.50 -14.40
CA SER A 121 17.80 -6.18 -15.56
C SER A 121 19.27 -6.50 -15.29
N PHE A 122 19.76 -6.20 -14.09
CA PHE A 122 21.10 -6.55 -13.63
C PHE A 122 21.34 -8.06 -13.65
N LEU A 123 20.48 -8.85 -12.99
CA LEU A 123 20.63 -10.30 -12.94
C LEU A 123 20.54 -10.94 -14.32
N SER A 124 19.62 -10.45 -15.15
CA SER A 124 19.46 -10.94 -16.53
C SER A 124 20.72 -10.71 -17.36
N THR A 125 21.33 -9.53 -17.25
CA THR A 125 22.55 -9.17 -17.97
C THR A 125 23.76 -9.94 -17.45
N LEU A 126 23.88 -10.06 -16.12
CA LEU A 126 24.95 -10.82 -15.47
C LEU A 126 24.91 -12.29 -15.89
N ALA A 127 23.73 -12.92 -15.84
CA ALA A 127 23.60 -14.32 -16.22
C ALA A 127 23.88 -14.56 -17.71
N TYR A 128 23.55 -13.58 -18.56
CA TYR A 128 23.90 -13.62 -19.99
C TYR A 128 25.41 -13.65 -20.18
N LEU A 129 26.13 -12.73 -19.52
CA LEU A 129 27.58 -12.55 -19.69
C LEU A 129 28.39 -13.68 -19.05
N VAL A 130 27.98 -14.17 -17.88
CA VAL A 130 28.74 -15.18 -17.13
C VAL A 130 28.53 -16.59 -17.69
N TRP A 131 27.31 -16.91 -18.13
CA TRP A 131 26.96 -18.26 -18.57
C TRP A 131 26.52 -18.34 -20.02
N ASN A 132 25.34 -17.79 -20.35
CA ASN A 132 24.78 -17.74 -21.70
C ASN A 132 23.34 -17.18 -21.67
N VAL A 133 22.73 -17.06 -22.85
CA VAL A 133 21.34 -16.63 -23.05
C VAL A 133 20.30 -17.50 -22.32
N TRP A 134 20.52 -18.81 -22.18
CA TRP A 134 19.56 -19.69 -21.48
C TRP A 134 19.55 -19.45 -19.98
N ALA A 135 20.73 -19.23 -19.39
CA ALA A 135 20.87 -18.80 -18.01
C ALA A 135 20.23 -17.42 -17.79
N ALA A 136 20.40 -16.50 -18.74
CA ALA A 136 19.75 -15.19 -18.72
C ALA A 136 18.22 -15.30 -18.72
N LEU A 137 17.65 -16.20 -19.53
CA LEU A 137 16.21 -16.45 -19.59
C LEU A 137 15.67 -16.99 -18.27
N LEU A 138 16.37 -17.97 -17.67
CA LEU A 138 16.02 -18.49 -16.35
C LEU A 138 16.11 -17.39 -15.28
N ALA A 139 17.18 -16.59 -15.28
CA ALA A 139 17.38 -15.50 -14.33
C ALA A 139 16.32 -14.41 -14.46
N SER A 140 15.93 -14.04 -15.68
CA SER A 140 14.82 -13.09 -15.92
C SER A 140 13.49 -13.64 -15.40
N MET A 141 13.21 -14.93 -15.62
CA MET A 141 11.97 -15.56 -15.15
C MET A 141 11.92 -15.60 -13.61
N VAL A 142 13.00 -16.07 -12.98
CA VAL A 142 13.11 -16.10 -11.51
C VAL A 142 13.04 -14.67 -10.95
N GLY A 143 13.75 -13.73 -11.57
CA GLY A 143 13.74 -12.32 -11.20
C GLY A 143 12.34 -11.71 -11.25
N LEU A 144 11.55 -12.02 -12.30
CA LEU A 144 10.17 -11.57 -12.42
C LEU A 144 9.26 -12.17 -11.32
N ILE A 145 9.44 -13.45 -11.00
CA ILE A 145 8.70 -14.11 -9.90
C ILE A 145 9.04 -13.46 -8.57
N VAL A 146 10.32 -13.22 -8.31
CA VAL A 146 10.81 -12.52 -7.11
C VAL A 146 10.21 -11.11 -7.06
N ALA A 147 10.30 -10.34 -8.14
CA ALA A 147 9.72 -9.01 -8.22
C ALA A 147 8.22 -9.04 -7.90
N ARG A 148 7.46 -9.97 -8.48
CA ARG A 148 6.04 -10.13 -8.17
C ARG A 148 5.78 -10.44 -6.69
N ARG A 149 6.60 -11.31 -6.08
CA ARG A 149 6.44 -11.74 -4.67
C ARG A 149 6.74 -10.64 -3.67
N PHE A 150 7.73 -9.78 -3.94
CA PHE A 150 8.06 -8.62 -3.11
C PHE A 150 7.06 -7.46 -3.29
N MET A 151 6.27 -7.50 -4.37
CA MET A 151 5.23 -6.49 -4.63
C MET A 151 3.87 -6.83 -3.99
N SER A 152 3.61 -8.08 -3.62
CA SER A 152 2.36 -8.47 -2.95
C SER A 152 2.43 -8.14 -1.46
N GLY A 153 1.85 -7.01 -1.04
CA GLY A 153 1.61 -6.68 0.36
C GLY A 153 0.43 -7.45 0.97
N SER A 154 0.38 -7.50 2.31
CA SER A 154 -0.77 -8.05 3.05
C SER A 154 -2.01 -7.18 2.89
N ARG A 155 -3.18 -7.83 2.92
CA ARG A 155 -4.49 -7.17 2.90
C ARG A 155 -5.16 -7.29 4.27
N LEU A 156 -6.21 -6.51 4.52
CA LEU A 156 -6.89 -6.56 5.82
C LEU A 156 -7.46 -7.93 6.16
N LYS A 157 -7.98 -8.68 5.19
CA LYS A 157 -8.46 -10.07 5.43
C LYS A 157 -7.39 -11.00 6.00
N ASP A 158 -6.11 -10.71 5.77
CA ASP A 158 -5.00 -11.52 6.28
C ASP A 158 -4.77 -11.28 7.77
N ILE A 159 -5.23 -10.13 8.32
CA ILE A 159 -4.96 -9.71 9.70
C ILE A 159 -6.22 -9.49 10.55
N ALA A 160 -7.39 -9.29 9.95
CA ALA A 160 -8.65 -9.04 10.64
C ALA A 160 -9.83 -9.68 9.90
N ASP A 161 -10.82 -10.12 10.65
CA ASP A 161 -12.10 -10.58 10.11
C ASP A 161 -13.08 -9.43 10.05
N VAL A 162 -13.81 -9.32 8.93
CA VAL A 162 -14.75 -8.21 8.66
C VAL A 162 -16.17 -8.73 8.75
N GLN A 163 -16.97 -8.14 9.63
CA GLN A 163 -18.38 -8.51 9.82
C GLN A 163 -19.28 -7.29 9.64
N TYR A 164 -20.35 -7.43 8.86
CA TYR A 164 -21.36 -6.39 8.75
C TYR A 164 -22.20 -6.33 10.02
N VAL A 165 -22.44 -5.12 10.52
CA VAL A 165 -23.33 -4.86 11.65
C VAL A 165 -24.15 -3.62 11.31
N LYS A 166 -25.48 -3.74 11.36
CA LYS A 166 -26.35 -2.61 11.08
C LYS A 166 -26.13 -1.50 12.12
N PRO A 167 -25.85 -0.25 11.71
CA PRO A 167 -25.73 0.87 12.65
C PRO A 167 -27.05 1.10 13.38
N HIS A 168 -26.98 1.51 14.64
CA HIS A 168 -28.16 1.83 15.44
C HIS A 168 -27.91 3.03 16.34
N PHE A 169 -28.98 3.57 16.91
CA PHE A 169 -28.93 4.72 17.81
C PHE A 169 -29.33 4.33 19.23
N GLU A 170 -28.56 4.81 20.21
CA GLU A 170 -28.97 4.88 21.61
C GLU A 170 -29.07 6.35 22.00
N GLY A 171 -30.29 6.85 22.12
CA GLY A 171 -30.56 8.28 22.25
C GLY A 171 -30.04 9.07 21.04
N ALA A 172 -29.03 9.92 21.26
CA ALA A 172 -28.35 10.66 20.20
C ALA A 172 -27.02 10.02 19.76
N GLY A 173 -26.57 8.94 20.41
CA GLY A 173 -25.33 8.27 20.05
C GLY A 173 -25.54 7.27 18.92
N LEU A 174 -24.73 7.37 17.85
CA LEU A 174 -24.62 6.38 16.78
C LEU A 174 -23.62 5.29 17.17
N TYR A 175 -24.02 4.04 17.02
CA TYR A 175 -23.22 2.87 17.34
C TYR A 175 -23.13 1.89 16.16
N VAL A 176 -22.01 1.18 16.09
CA VAL A 176 -21.83 -0.03 15.28
C VAL A 176 -21.39 -1.12 16.24
N ASP A 177 -22.24 -2.15 16.41
CA ASP A 177 -22.15 -3.05 17.57
C ASP A 177 -22.12 -2.23 18.88
N ASN A 178 -21.27 -2.56 19.84
CA ASN A 178 -21.09 -1.80 21.08
C ASN A 178 -20.17 -0.56 20.93
N ILE A 179 -19.68 -0.25 19.71
CA ILE A 179 -18.68 0.80 19.49
C ILE A 179 -19.36 2.13 19.16
N TYR A 180 -19.19 3.11 20.06
CA TYR A 180 -19.65 4.48 19.85
C TYR A 180 -18.90 5.17 18.70
N ILE A 181 -19.65 5.70 17.73
CA ILE A 181 -19.11 6.38 16.55
C ILE A 181 -19.11 7.91 16.76
N MET A 182 -20.31 8.49 16.90
CA MET A 182 -20.50 9.93 17.09
C MET A 182 -21.90 10.27 17.61
N ASN A 183 -22.10 11.52 18.05
CA ASN A 183 -23.39 12.03 18.49
C ASN A 183 -24.10 12.75 17.34
N ILE A 184 -25.36 12.39 17.08
CA ILE A 184 -26.24 13.02 16.10
C ILE A 184 -27.54 13.43 16.80
N GLY A 185 -27.64 14.71 17.17
CA GLY A 185 -28.82 15.24 17.87
C GLY A 185 -30.05 15.40 16.97
N LEU A 186 -29.86 15.75 15.70
CA LEU A 186 -30.97 16.07 14.78
C LEU A 186 -31.72 14.79 14.35
N PRO A 187 -33.04 14.65 14.63
CA PRO A 187 -33.83 13.48 14.26
C PRO A 187 -33.79 13.14 12.77
N ALA A 188 -33.95 14.14 11.90
CA ALA A 188 -33.90 13.94 10.45
C ALA A 188 -32.58 13.32 9.96
N ARG A 189 -31.45 13.70 10.58
CA ARG A 189 -30.13 13.13 10.25
C ARG A 189 -29.97 11.69 10.76
N ARG A 190 -30.62 11.34 11.89
CA ARG A 190 -30.64 9.96 12.38
C ARG A 190 -31.38 9.04 11.42
N GLU A 191 -32.50 9.49 10.87
CA GLU A 191 -33.26 8.73 9.85
C GLU A 191 -32.46 8.53 8.57
N GLU A 192 -31.80 9.57 8.06
CA GLU A 192 -30.91 9.46 6.90
C GLU A 192 -29.76 8.47 7.14
N ILE A 193 -29.13 8.53 8.32
CA ILE A 193 -28.04 7.61 8.70
C ILE A 193 -28.54 6.16 8.81
N LEU A 194 -29.73 5.93 9.37
CA LEU A 194 -30.30 4.58 9.44
C LEU A 194 -30.71 4.03 8.08
N ARG A 195 -31.02 4.92 7.13
CA ARG A 195 -31.40 4.56 5.76
C ARG A 195 -30.17 4.21 4.92
N TYR A 196 -29.17 5.09 4.88
CA TYR A 196 -28.01 4.96 3.98
C TYR A 196 -26.76 4.40 4.65
N GLY A 197 -26.73 4.32 5.98
CA GLY A 197 -25.55 3.97 6.74
C GLY A 197 -25.26 2.47 6.78
N MET A 198 -23.98 2.11 6.67
CA MET A 198 -23.50 0.75 6.90
C MET A 198 -22.43 0.72 7.99
N GLY A 199 -22.45 -0.35 8.78
CA GLY A 199 -21.51 -0.59 9.84
C GLY A 199 -20.75 -1.88 9.61
N PHE A 200 -19.47 -1.89 9.97
CA PHE A 200 -18.62 -3.07 9.95
C PHE A 200 -17.76 -3.15 11.21
N ILE A 201 -17.55 -4.35 11.71
CA ILE A 201 -16.63 -4.64 12.81
C ILE A 201 -15.41 -5.37 12.24
N LEU A 202 -14.23 -4.82 12.54
CA LEU A 202 -12.95 -5.44 12.26
C LEU A 202 -12.42 -6.09 13.53
N THR A 203 -12.39 -7.41 13.54
CA THR A 203 -11.87 -8.21 14.65
C THR A 203 -10.44 -8.64 14.34
N PRO A 204 -9.43 -8.21 15.11
CA PRO A 204 -8.04 -8.54 14.83
C PRO A 204 -7.74 -10.02 15.13
N LYS A 205 -7.02 -10.70 14.23
CA LYS A 205 -6.64 -12.12 14.37
C LYS A 205 -5.56 -12.38 15.43
N ASN A 206 -4.77 -11.35 15.76
CA ASN A 206 -3.70 -11.44 16.76
C ASN A 206 -3.32 -10.06 17.33
N PHE A 207 -2.40 -10.03 18.29
CA PHE A 207 -1.98 -8.80 18.96
C PHE A 207 -1.33 -7.76 18.04
N ASN A 208 -0.51 -8.21 17.08
CA ASN A 208 0.14 -7.31 16.12
C ASN A 208 -0.91 -6.70 15.17
N ALA A 209 -1.87 -7.52 14.72
CA ALA A 209 -2.99 -7.07 13.92
C ALA A 209 -3.82 -6.01 14.65
N ARG A 210 -4.10 -6.23 15.94
CA ARG A 210 -4.79 -5.26 16.80
C ARG A 210 -4.09 -3.90 16.82
N THR A 211 -2.76 -3.89 16.91
CA THR A 211 -2.00 -2.62 16.88
C THR A 211 -2.02 -1.98 15.50
N THR A 212 -2.03 -2.79 14.44
CA THR A 212 -2.04 -2.33 13.05
C THR A 212 -3.37 -1.66 12.70
N ILE A 213 -4.52 -2.30 12.96
CA ILE A 213 -5.84 -1.69 12.73
C ILE A 213 -6.13 -0.54 13.70
N ALA A 214 -5.45 -0.48 14.84
CA ALA A 214 -5.54 0.65 15.75
C ALA A 214 -4.88 1.92 15.19
N ASN A 215 -3.99 1.83 14.20
CA ASN A 215 -3.35 2.99 13.59
C ASN A 215 -4.38 3.87 12.85
N LEU A 216 -4.34 5.18 13.09
CA LEU A 216 -5.28 6.12 12.46
C LEU A 216 -5.13 6.19 10.93
N GLY A 217 -3.90 6.08 10.41
CA GLY A 217 -3.64 6.03 8.98
C GLY A 217 -4.23 4.79 8.31
N GLN A 218 -4.14 3.62 8.96
CA GLN A 218 -4.79 2.40 8.47
C GLN A 218 -6.31 2.57 8.41
N ARG A 219 -6.91 3.16 9.45
CA ARG A 219 -8.35 3.42 9.48
C ARG A 219 -8.78 4.40 8.40
N GLN A 220 -7.99 5.45 8.18
CA GLN A 220 -8.26 6.43 7.12
C GLN A 220 -8.20 5.78 5.73
N ALA A 221 -7.23 4.91 5.47
CA ALA A 221 -7.14 4.17 4.22
C ALA A 221 -8.39 3.33 3.96
N ILE A 222 -8.94 2.66 5.00
CA ILE A 222 -10.18 1.90 4.87
C ILE A 222 -11.35 2.82 4.52
N LEU A 223 -11.50 3.93 5.24
CA LEU A 223 -12.59 4.87 4.98
C LEU A 223 -12.51 5.43 3.56
N HIS A 224 -11.30 5.77 3.09
CA HIS A 224 -11.07 6.24 1.73
C HIS A 224 -11.47 5.20 0.69
N ASP A 225 -10.85 4.00 0.72
CA ASP A 225 -11.07 2.97 -0.30
C ASP A 225 -12.54 2.59 -0.42
N VAL A 226 -13.25 2.45 0.71
CA VAL A 226 -14.66 2.08 0.72
C VAL A 226 -15.54 3.22 0.21
N SER A 227 -15.25 4.46 0.60
CA SER A 227 -16.01 5.63 0.13
C SER A 227 -15.80 5.87 -1.36
N THR A 228 -14.60 5.63 -1.88
CA THR A 228 -14.30 5.74 -3.31
C THR A 228 -14.96 4.62 -4.11
N ALA A 229 -14.98 3.38 -3.58
CA ALA A 229 -15.52 2.23 -4.31
C ALA A 229 -17.07 2.16 -4.37
N LEU A 230 -17.74 2.69 -3.35
CA LEU A 230 -19.21 2.67 -3.24
C LEU A 230 -19.87 4.04 -3.45
N GLY A 231 -19.06 5.08 -3.65
CA GLY A 231 -19.49 6.47 -3.56
C GLY A 231 -19.77 6.88 -2.11
N ILE A 232 -20.02 8.17 -1.89
CA ILE A 232 -20.34 8.71 -0.57
C ILE A 232 -21.62 9.55 -0.63
N TYR A 233 -22.53 9.31 0.31
CA TYR A 233 -23.71 10.12 0.57
C TYR A 233 -23.33 11.27 1.52
N ARG A 234 -22.59 12.23 0.97
CA ARG A 234 -22.13 13.44 1.68
C ARG A 234 -21.88 14.57 0.70
N ASP A 235 -22.12 15.79 1.13
CA ASP A 235 -21.69 17.01 0.45
C ASP A 235 -20.75 17.86 1.33
N SER A 236 -20.00 18.78 0.71
CA SER A 236 -19.19 19.78 1.40
C SER A 236 -20.10 20.71 2.21
N GLY A 237 -20.23 20.45 3.51
CA GLY A 237 -21.10 21.23 4.40
C GLY A 237 -22.01 20.42 5.31
N THR A 238 -21.96 19.07 5.28
CA THR A 238 -22.74 18.22 6.20
C THR A 238 -21.84 17.46 7.19
N PRO A 239 -21.50 18.05 8.36
CA PRO A 239 -20.60 17.41 9.34
C PRO A 239 -21.16 16.12 9.96
N ALA A 240 -22.48 15.93 9.94
CA ALA A 240 -23.16 14.75 10.47
C ALA A 240 -22.99 13.49 9.60
N LEU A 241 -22.67 13.66 8.32
CA LEU A 241 -22.63 12.57 7.33
C LEU A 241 -21.19 12.20 6.95
N VAL A 242 -20.35 11.97 7.97
CA VAL A 242 -18.93 11.67 7.77
C VAL A 242 -18.65 10.20 8.09
N PRO A 243 -18.01 9.45 7.19
CA PRO A 243 -17.52 8.12 7.50
C PRO A 243 -16.50 8.17 8.64
N LEU A 244 -16.61 7.28 9.61
CA LEU A 244 -15.75 7.26 10.79
C LEU A 244 -15.35 5.85 11.16
N ALA A 245 -14.14 5.72 11.71
CA ALA A 245 -13.62 4.47 12.23
C ALA A 245 -13.14 4.65 13.67
N LYS A 246 -13.82 4.00 14.62
CA LYS A 246 -13.53 4.08 16.06
C LYS A 246 -13.07 2.72 16.57
N ARG A 247 -12.27 2.74 17.63
CA ARG A 247 -11.71 1.54 18.23
C ARG A 247 -12.34 1.34 19.59
N ASP A 248 -12.74 0.11 19.86
CA ASP A 248 -13.10 -0.33 21.20
C ASP A 248 -11.86 -0.34 22.11
N LEU A 249 -11.94 0.33 23.25
CA LEU A 249 -10.82 0.44 24.18
C LEU A 249 -10.55 -0.86 24.94
N ASN A 250 -11.56 -1.72 25.09
CA ASN A 250 -11.51 -2.95 25.88
C ASN A 250 -10.87 -4.09 25.10
N ASP A 251 -11.34 -4.37 23.88
CA ASP A 251 -10.89 -5.53 23.10
C ASP A 251 -9.98 -5.16 21.90
N GLY A 252 -10.08 -3.91 21.43
CA GLY A 252 -9.30 -3.40 20.30
C GLY A 252 -9.90 -3.67 18.92
N ARG A 253 -11.15 -4.13 18.83
CA ARG A 253 -11.93 -4.16 17.59
C ARG A 253 -12.12 -2.74 17.05
N VAL A 254 -12.29 -2.62 15.74
CA VAL A 254 -12.53 -1.34 15.08
C VAL A 254 -13.90 -1.36 14.43
N GLY A 255 -14.76 -0.44 14.86
CA GLY A 255 -16.05 -0.16 14.25
C GLY A 255 -15.86 0.84 13.12
N ILE A 256 -16.35 0.49 11.94
CA ILE A 256 -16.31 1.30 10.73
C ILE A 256 -17.75 1.67 10.39
N PHE A 257 -17.99 2.95 10.25
CA PHE A 257 -19.25 3.51 9.79
C PHE A 257 -19.02 4.23 8.47
N ILE A 258 -19.83 3.90 7.46
CA ILE A 258 -19.80 4.50 6.13
C ILE A 258 -21.21 4.89 5.71
N LEU A 259 -21.29 5.82 4.77
CA LEU A 259 -22.53 6.28 4.14
C LEU A 259 -22.36 6.16 2.61
N PRO A 260 -22.46 4.95 2.04
CA PRO A 260 -22.26 4.75 0.61
C PRO A 260 -23.45 5.25 -0.23
N GLN A 261 -23.22 5.51 -1.52
CA GLN A 261 -24.32 5.70 -2.49
C GLN A 261 -24.85 4.37 -3.00
N VAL A 262 -23.95 3.39 -3.17
CA VAL A 262 -24.31 2.02 -3.55
C VAL A 262 -24.39 1.16 -2.29
N GLU A 263 -25.62 0.82 -1.90
CA GLU A 263 -25.89 0.00 -0.72
C GLU A 263 -25.70 -1.51 -0.99
N ASP A 264 -24.46 -1.94 -1.17
CA ASP A 264 -24.10 -3.37 -1.33
C ASP A 264 -23.13 -3.82 -0.23
N VAL A 265 -23.66 -4.62 0.71
CA VAL A 265 -22.92 -5.13 1.88
C VAL A 265 -21.76 -6.04 1.48
N GLU A 266 -21.96 -6.92 0.50
CA GLU A 266 -20.94 -7.88 0.06
C GLU A 266 -19.81 -7.15 -0.68
N LYS A 267 -20.17 -6.17 -1.53
CA LYS A 267 -19.19 -5.32 -2.20
C LYS A 267 -18.41 -4.47 -1.18
N ALA A 268 -19.08 -3.89 -0.19
CA ALA A 268 -18.43 -3.13 0.87
C ALA A 268 -17.45 -3.98 1.67
N LYS A 269 -17.89 -5.17 2.10
CA LYS A 269 -17.04 -6.14 2.80
C LYS A 269 -15.83 -6.53 1.96
N ALA A 270 -16.04 -6.86 0.68
CA ALA A 270 -14.96 -7.23 -0.24
C ALA A 270 -13.95 -6.09 -0.42
N VAL A 271 -14.39 -4.83 -0.47
CA VAL A 271 -13.48 -3.68 -0.53
C VAL A 271 -12.67 -3.58 0.76
N ILE A 272 -13.33 -3.57 1.94
CA ILE A 272 -12.66 -3.50 3.25
C ILE A 272 -11.61 -4.60 3.39
N GLU A 273 -11.97 -5.85 3.06
CA GLU A 273 -11.08 -7.00 3.15
C GLU A 273 -9.83 -6.89 2.26
N ASN A 274 -9.92 -6.15 1.16
CA ASN A 274 -8.84 -5.99 0.20
C ASN A 274 -8.00 -4.71 0.39
N VAL A 275 -8.36 -3.84 1.34
CA VAL A 275 -7.55 -2.67 1.70
C VAL A 275 -6.13 -3.13 2.08
N PRO A 276 -5.07 -2.48 1.54
CA PRO A 276 -3.71 -2.84 1.86
C PRO A 276 -3.36 -2.51 3.32
N VAL A 277 -2.56 -3.37 3.94
CA VAL A 277 -1.96 -3.09 5.25
C VAL A 277 -0.79 -2.12 5.05
N LEU A 278 -0.87 -0.93 5.64
CA LEU A 278 0.14 0.10 5.49
C LEU A 278 1.41 -0.27 6.28
N GLU A 279 2.57 -0.23 5.63
CA GLU A 279 3.86 -0.55 6.27
C GLU A 279 4.14 0.31 7.51
N SER A 280 3.75 1.58 7.43
CA SER A 280 3.85 2.58 8.50
C SER A 280 2.91 2.29 9.69
N ALA A 281 1.82 1.54 9.46
CA ALA A 281 0.90 1.06 10.49
C ALA A 281 1.35 -0.25 11.14
N ILE A 282 2.20 -1.04 10.47
CA ILE A 282 2.72 -2.30 11.02
C ILE A 282 3.51 -1.99 12.29
N ARG A 283 3.12 -2.66 13.37
CA ARG A 283 3.82 -2.69 14.65
C ARG A 283 3.94 -4.15 15.05
N MET A 284 5.14 -4.57 15.43
CA MET A 284 5.41 -5.93 15.94
C MET A 284 5.81 -5.92 17.43
N PRO A 285 4.96 -5.40 18.34
CA PRO A 285 5.30 -5.37 19.76
C PRO A 285 5.50 -6.77 20.36
N GLY A 286 4.84 -7.81 19.84
CA GLY A 286 5.04 -9.20 20.30
C GLY A 286 6.46 -9.74 20.09
N LYS A 287 7.28 -9.12 19.23
CA LYS A 287 8.70 -9.48 19.04
C LYS A 287 9.64 -8.78 20.02
N ARG A 288 9.15 -7.82 20.82
CA ARG A 288 9.95 -7.18 21.88
C ARG A 288 10.12 -8.17 23.03
N ARG A 289 11.22 -8.91 23.03
CA ARG A 289 11.69 -9.65 24.22
C ARG A 289 11.90 -8.64 25.35
N TRP A 290 10.97 -8.58 26.30
CA TRP A 290 11.19 -7.88 27.55
C TRP A 290 12.21 -8.70 28.36
N LYS A 291 13.50 -8.33 28.29
CA LYS A 291 14.45 -8.79 29.31
C LYS A 291 14.00 -8.15 30.62
N ARG A 292 13.28 -8.90 31.44
CA ARG A 292 12.93 -8.55 32.80
C ARG A 292 14.25 -8.46 33.58
N LYS A 293 14.81 -7.25 33.72
CA LYS A 293 15.92 -6.98 34.64
C LYS A 293 15.33 -6.83 36.04
N GLY A 294 15.78 -7.69 36.96
CA GLY A 294 15.74 -7.47 38.40
C GLY A 294 14.51 -8.03 39.13
N GLY A 295 14.78 -8.91 40.09
CA GLY A 295 13.80 -9.39 41.06
C GLY A 295 14.22 -10.67 41.80
N SER A 296 15.48 -10.79 42.21
CA SER A 296 15.85 -11.69 43.32
C SER A 296 16.00 -10.82 44.55
N GLY A 297 14.87 -10.53 45.18
CA GLY A 297 14.78 -10.14 46.58
C GLY A 297 14.02 -11.27 47.26
N ASP A 298 14.71 -11.91 48.20
CA ASP A 298 14.25 -12.71 49.33
C ASP A 298 12.83 -13.27 49.29
N ASP A 299 12.74 -14.60 49.37
CA ASP A 299 11.73 -15.29 50.18
C ASP A 299 12.31 -16.65 50.64
N ALA A 300 12.55 -16.69 51.97
CA ALA A 300 12.67 -17.83 52.91
C ALA A 300 13.53 -19.06 52.56
#